data_AF-A0A1J3FUJ0-F1
#
_entry.id   AF-A0A1J3FUJ0-F1
#
_cell.length_a   1.000
_cell.length_b   1.000
_cell.length_c   1.000
_cell.angle_alpha   90.00
_cell.angle_beta   90.00
_cell.angle_gamma   90.00
#
_symmetry.space_group_name_H-M   'P 1'
#
loop_
_entity.id
_entity.type
_entity.pdbx_description
1 polymer ?
#
loop_
_entity_poly.entity_id
_entity_poly.type
_entity_poly.pdbx_seq_one_letter_code
_entity_poly.pdbx_strand_id
1 'polypeptide(L)'
;YTRKHVPLMNRQATIDEQVIDTPTTTPSESEQKEALEEIVGLLPRKKGVNPTKFLLRLLQTAMVLHASQSSREDLERRIGTQLDQAALVDLLIPNMGYSETLYDVECVLRMIEQFVSSTEQAGVVPSPCIIEEGHLVKDGSDLLTPSTLVATLVDGYLAEVAPDVNLKLAKFESIAAAIPDYARPLDDGVY
;
A
#
# COMPACT_ATOMS: atom_id res chain seq x y z
N TYR A 1 44.46 -11.42 -55.30
CA TYR A 1 43.79 -12.43 -54.49
C TYR A 1 43.07 -11.69 -53.37
N THR A 2 41.76 -11.47 -53.32
CA THR A 2 40.56 -12.13 -53.87
C THR A 2 39.51 -11.03 -54.15
N ARG A 3 39.22 -10.78 -55.43
CA ARG A 3 38.19 -9.82 -55.89
C ARG A 3 37.40 -10.42 -57.07
N LYS A 4 37.09 -11.73 -56.99
CA LYS A 4 36.65 -12.51 -58.16
C LYS A 4 35.41 -13.41 -58.00
N HIS A 5 34.62 -13.26 -56.94
CA HIS A 5 33.37 -14.03 -56.86
C HIS A 5 32.20 -13.15 -56.43
N VAL A 6 31.68 -12.39 -57.40
CA VAL A 6 30.30 -11.90 -57.37
C VAL A 6 29.60 -12.48 -58.59
N PRO A 7 28.51 -13.23 -58.40
CA PRO A 7 27.42 -13.25 -59.35
C PRO A 7 26.31 -12.34 -58.84
N LEU A 8 26.07 -11.27 -59.60
CA LEU A 8 24.82 -10.53 -59.61
C LEU A 8 23.69 -11.48 -60.01
N MET A 9 22.74 -11.73 -59.12
CA MET A 9 21.43 -12.26 -59.48
C MET A 9 20.36 -11.38 -58.81
N ASN A 10 20.07 -10.29 -59.51
CA ASN A 10 18.76 -9.67 -59.49
C ASN A 10 17.74 -10.73 -59.96
N ARG A 11 16.90 -11.22 -59.06
CA ARG A 11 15.72 -12.00 -59.41
C ARG A 11 14.59 -11.54 -58.52
N GLN A 12 13.70 -10.75 -59.11
CA GLN A 12 12.35 -10.46 -58.66
C GLN A 12 11.77 -11.63 -57.87
N ALA A 13 11.60 -11.45 -56.57
CA ALA A 13 10.57 -12.13 -55.81
C ALA A 13 9.72 -11.00 -55.24
N THR A 14 8.52 -10.85 -55.78
CA THR A 14 7.41 -10.13 -55.16
C THR A 14 7.28 -10.68 -53.74
N ILE A 15 7.83 -9.95 -52.78
CA ILE A 15 7.57 -10.17 -51.36
C ILE A 15 6.39 -9.27 -51.09
N ASP A 16 5.23 -9.90 -50.89
CA ASP A 16 4.05 -9.27 -50.31
C ASP A 16 4.50 -8.45 -49.10
N GLU A 17 4.20 -7.17 -49.15
CA GLU A 17 4.43 -6.22 -48.07
C GLU A 17 3.40 -6.52 -46.97
N GLN A 18 3.53 -7.68 -46.32
CA GLN A 18 2.92 -7.93 -45.02
C GLN A 18 3.75 -7.16 -44.00
N VAL A 19 3.38 -5.90 -43.85
CA VAL A 19 3.54 -5.14 -42.62
C VAL A 19 3.02 -6.04 -41.50
N ILE A 20 3.92 -6.74 -40.83
CA ILE A 20 3.65 -7.28 -39.50
C ILE A 20 3.69 -6.07 -38.58
N ASP A 21 2.60 -5.30 -38.62
CA ASP A 21 2.14 -4.60 -37.43
C ASP A 21 1.88 -5.72 -36.42
N THR A 22 2.81 -5.94 -35.50
CA THR A 22 2.41 -6.46 -34.20
C THR A 22 1.59 -5.34 -33.56
N PRO A 23 0.25 -5.42 -33.48
CA PRO A 23 -0.44 -4.59 -32.51
C PRO A 23 0.14 -4.98 -31.17
N THR A 24 0.73 -4.03 -30.45
CA THR A 24 0.93 -4.23 -29.02
C THR A 24 -0.47 -4.22 -28.44
N THR A 25 -1.17 -5.37 -28.48
CA THR A 25 -2.51 -5.51 -27.96
C THR A 25 -2.39 -5.29 -26.46
N THR A 26 -2.85 -4.14 -26.00
CA THR A 26 -3.04 -3.89 -24.57
C THR A 26 -3.89 -5.04 -24.04
N PRO A 27 -3.42 -5.78 -23.01
CA PRO A 27 -4.19 -6.87 -22.43
C PRO A 27 -5.55 -6.34 -21.97
N SER A 28 -6.59 -7.15 -22.13
CA SER A 28 -7.93 -6.82 -21.67
C SER A 28 -7.95 -6.62 -20.15
N GLU A 29 -8.91 -5.85 -19.63
CA GLU A 29 -9.06 -5.63 -18.18
C GLU A 29 -9.16 -6.94 -17.40
N SER A 30 -9.78 -7.96 -18.00
CA SER A 30 -9.90 -9.30 -17.42
C SER A 30 -8.54 -9.99 -17.30
N GLU A 31 -7.70 -9.93 -18.34
CA GLU A 31 -6.34 -10.50 -18.31
C GLU A 31 -5.45 -9.73 -17.32
N GLN A 32 -5.59 -8.40 -17.25
CA GLN A 32 -4.87 -7.58 -16.28
C GLN A 32 -5.25 -7.94 -14.84
N LYS A 33 -6.53 -8.15 -14.59
CA LYS A 33 -7.05 -8.60 -13.29
C LYS A 33 -6.50 -9.98 -12.92
N GLU A 34 -6.56 -10.95 -13.84
CA GLU A 34 -6.07 -12.31 -13.59
C GLU A 34 -4.56 -12.31 -13.30
N ALA A 35 -3.77 -11.60 -14.11
CA ALA A 35 -2.34 -11.44 -13.89
C ALA A 35 -2.02 -10.77 -12.53
N LEU A 36 -2.81 -9.77 -12.14
CA LEU A 36 -2.65 -9.11 -10.85
C LEU A 36 -2.94 -10.06 -9.68
N GLU A 37 -4.01 -10.86 -9.76
CA GLU A 37 -4.34 -11.85 -8.74
C GLU A 37 -3.26 -12.94 -8.63
N GLU A 38 -2.71 -13.37 -9.77
CA GLU A 38 -1.56 -14.28 -9.79
C GLU A 38 -0.33 -13.65 -9.12
N ILE A 39 -0.01 -12.40 -9.43
CA ILE A 39 1.09 -11.66 -8.78
C ILE A 39 0.88 -11.64 -7.26
N VAL A 40 -0.32 -11.30 -6.77
CA VAL A 40 -0.62 -11.30 -5.32
C VAL A 40 -0.39 -12.69 -4.71
N GLY A 41 -0.77 -13.75 -5.41
CA GLY A 41 -0.54 -15.14 -5.01
C GLY A 41 0.94 -15.53 -4.95
N LEU A 42 1.76 -15.01 -5.87
CA LEU A 42 3.19 -15.28 -5.96
C LEU A 42 4.05 -14.44 -5.01
N LEU A 43 3.55 -13.28 -4.57
CA LEU A 43 4.31 -12.39 -3.70
C LEU A 43 4.64 -13.07 -2.35
N PRO A 44 5.87 -12.91 -1.83
CA PRO A 44 6.21 -13.39 -0.49
C PRO A 44 5.33 -12.75 0.59
N ARG A 45 4.83 -13.55 1.53
CA ARG A 45 4.01 -13.08 2.66
C ARG A 45 4.85 -12.51 3.83
N LYS A 46 6.18 -12.63 3.76
CA LYS A 46 7.09 -12.18 4.82
C LYS A 46 7.24 -10.65 4.81
N LYS A 47 7.08 -10.02 5.97
CA LYS A 47 7.32 -8.58 6.19
C LYS A 47 8.71 -8.17 5.69
N GLY A 48 8.80 -7.02 5.03
CA GLY A 48 10.05 -6.40 4.59
C GLY A 48 10.65 -6.96 3.30
N VAL A 49 10.04 -7.97 2.67
CA VAL A 49 10.47 -8.45 1.34
C VAL A 49 9.92 -7.55 0.23
N ASN A 50 8.70 -7.06 0.40
CA ASN A 50 8.02 -6.19 -0.55
C ASN A 50 7.91 -4.78 0.04
N PRO A 51 8.37 -3.71 -0.66
CA PRO A 51 8.22 -2.35 -0.18
C PRO A 51 6.75 -1.99 0.09
N THR A 52 6.44 -1.32 1.20
CA THR A 52 5.06 -0.95 1.56
C THR A 52 4.40 -0.09 0.48
N LYS A 53 5.15 0.83 -0.11
CA LYS A 53 4.71 1.62 -1.27
C LYS A 53 4.27 0.74 -2.44
N PHE A 54 5.04 -0.31 -2.76
CA PHE A 54 4.67 -1.22 -3.85
C PHE A 54 3.35 -1.94 -3.56
N LEU A 55 3.15 -2.43 -2.33
CA LEU A 55 1.90 -3.08 -1.93
C LEU A 55 0.71 -2.11 -1.98
N LEU A 56 0.88 -0.87 -1.53
CA LEU A 56 -0.17 0.16 -1.59
C LEU A 56 -0.54 0.49 -3.05
N ARG A 57 0.45 0.64 -3.94
CA ARG A 57 0.17 0.82 -5.38
C ARG A 57 -0.50 -0.39 -6.00
N LEU A 58 -0.08 -1.59 -5.60
CA LEU A 58 -0.70 -2.83 -6.08
C LEU A 58 -2.16 -2.94 -5.63
N LEU A 59 -2.46 -2.54 -4.40
CA LEU A 59 -3.84 -2.46 -3.88
C LEU A 59 -4.68 -1.43 -4.64
N GLN A 60 -4.13 -0.25 -4.91
CA GLN A 60 -4.80 0.76 -5.74
C GLN A 60 -5.14 0.20 -7.13
N THR A 61 -4.19 -0.48 -7.79
CA THR A 61 -4.44 -1.15 -9.08
C THR A 61 -5.48 -2.27 -8.94
N ALA A 62 -5.45 -3.03 -7.85
CA ALA A 62 -6.45 -4.06 -7.56
C ALA A 62 -7.87 -3.50 -7.44
N MET A 63 -8.00 -2.30 -6.85
CA MET A 63 -9.28 -1.61 -6.72
C MET A 63 -9.78 -1.09 -8.07
N VAL A 64 -8.89 -0.51 -8.90
CA VAL A 64 -9.23 -0.03 -10.25
C VAL A 64 -9.67 -1.18 -11.15
N LEU A 65 -9.00 -2.33 -11.08
CA LEU A 65 -9.32 -3.52 -11.89
C LEU A 65 -10.46 -4.37 -11.30
N HIS A 66 -11.09 -3.94 -10.20
CA HIS A 66 -12.11 -4.70 -9.49
C HIS A 66 -11.69 -6.16 -9.23
N ALA A 67 -10.47 -6.33 -8.71
CA ALA A 67 -9.92 -7.63 -8.30
C ALA A 67 -10.79 -8.29 -7.22
N SER A 68 -10.64 -9.60 -7.05
CA SER A 68 -11.38 -10.35 -6.04
C SER A 68 -11.19 -9.79 -4.63
N GLN A 69 -12.23 -9.89 -3.81
CA GLN A 69 -12.22 -9.42 -2.43
C GLN A 69 -11.09 -10.07 -1.63
N SER A 70 -10.83 -11.36 -1.85
CA SER A 70 -9.71 -12.09 -1.24
C SER A 70 -8.35 -11.49 -1.55
N SER A 71 -8.11 -11.05 -2.79
CA SER A 71 -6.83 -10.45 -3.18
C SER A 71 -6.64 -9.08 -2.52
N ARG A 72 -7.71 -8.28 -2.43
CA ARG A 72 -7.69 -6.98 -1.75
C ARG A 72 -7.44 -7.14 -0.25
N GLU A 73 -8.14 -8.06 0.42
CA GLU A 73 -7.96 -8.35 1.84
C GLU A 73 -6.57 -8.92 2.15
N ASP A 74 -6.01 -9.76 1.28
CA ASP A 74 -4.65 -10.29 1.44
C ASP A 74 -3.60 -9.16 1.33
N LEU A 75 -3.80 -8.21 0.41
CA LEU A 75 -2.96 -7.01 0.31
C LEU A 75 -3.08 -6.11 1.54
N GLU A 76 -4.31 -5.81 1.99
CA GLU A 76 -4.57 -5.01 3.20
C GLU A 76 -3.92 -5.63 4.43
N ARG A 77 -4.01 -6.96 4.58
CA ARG A 77 -3.34 -7.70 5.66
C ARG A 77 -1.82 -7.54 5.59
N ARG A 78 -1.23 -7.73 4.42
CA ARG A 78 0.23 -7.57 4.24
C ARG A 78 0.67 -6.14 4.52
N ILE A 79 -0.05 -5.14 4.04
CA ILE A 79 0.23 -3.72 4.30
C ILE A 79 0.11 -3.43 5.80
N GLY A 80 -0.96 -3.91 6.46
CA GLY A 80 -1.17 -3.76 7.89
C GLY A 80 0.02 -4.25 8.72
N THR A 81 0.66 -5.37 8.35
CA THR A 81 1.85 -5.86 9.10
C THR A 81 3.07 -4.93 9.03
N GLN A 82 3.14 -4.05 8.04
CA GLN A 82 4.27 -3.13 7.80
C GLN A 82 3.82 -1.68 7.60
N LEU A 83 2.71 -1.32 8.25
CA LEU A 83 2.12 0.01 8.18
C LEU A 83 3.06 1.08 8.76
N ASP A 84 3.94 0.69 9.69
CA ASP A 84 5.01 1.50 10.25
C ASP A 84 6.02 2.05 9.22
N GLN A 85 6.02 1.49 8.00
CA GLN A 85 6.90 1.88 6.89
C GLN A 85 6.15 2.62 5.77
N ALA A 86 4.86 2.90 5.95
CA ALA A 86 4.06 3.63 4.97
C ALA A 86 4.30 5.14 5.06
N ALA A 87 4.20 5.81 3.92
CA ALA A 87 4.16 7.27 3.86
C ALA A 87 2.69 7.73 3.76
N LEU A 88 2.38 8.87 4.38
CA LEU A 88 1.02 9.45 4.38
C LEU A 88 0.42 9.55 2.97
N VAL A 89 1.20 10.06 2.01
CA VAL A 89 0.77 10.21 0.61
C VAL A 89 0.34 8.90 -0.06
N ASP A 90 0.94 7.77 0.32
CA ASP A 90 0.60 6.47 -0.25
C ASP A 90 -0.63 5.84 0.44
N LEU A 91 -1.03 6.35 1.62
CA LEU A 91 -2.23 5.93 2.36
C LEU A 91 -3.52 6.65 1.89
N LEU A 92 -3.36 7.76 1.16
CA LEU A 92 -4.46 8.51 0.52
C LEU A 92 -5.01 7.77 -0.71
N ILE A 93 -5.65 6.62 -0.47
CA ILE A 93 -6.26 5.76 -1.50
C ILE A 93 -7.55 6.42 -2.00
N PRO A 94 -7.68 6.76 -3.29
CA PRO A 94 -8.90 7.37 -3.82
C PRO A 94 -10.10 6.42 -3.70
N ASN A 95 -11.28 6.98 -3.42
CA ASN A 95 -12.52 6.20 -3.45
C ASN A 95 -12.91 5.88 -4.91
N MET A 96 -13.14 4.60 -5.22
CA MET A 96 -13.51 4.14 -6.58
C MET A 96 -15.04 4.19 -6.83
N GLY A 97 -15.75 5.12 -6.18
CA GLY A 97 -17.19 5.33 -6.38
C GLY A 97 -18.11 4.50 -5.49
N TYR A 98 -17.58 3.90 -4.42
CA TYR A 98 -18.37 3.14 -3.43
C TYR A 98 -18.92 4.03 -2.30
N SER A 99 -18.35 5.23 -2.11
CA SER A 99 -18.82 6.22 -1.15
C SER A 99 -18.71 7.64 -1.70
N GLU A 100 -19.34 8.58 -1.03
CA GLU A 100 -19.26 10.02 -1.33
C GLU A 100 -17.95 10.66 -0.84
N THR A 101 -17.16 9.95 -0.03
CA THR A 101 -15.86 10.41 0.46
C THR A 101 -14.81 10.43 -0.64
N LEU A 102 -13.85 11.36 -0.56
CA LEU A 102 -12.75 11.47 -1.53
C LEU A 102 -11.78 10.28 -1.46
N TYR A 103 -11.58 9.76 -0.25
CA TYR A 103 -10.67 8.65 0.03
C TYR A 103 -11.43 7.40 0.51
N ASP A 104 -10.84 6.22 0.30
CA ASP A 104 -11.33 4.95 0.83
C ASP A 104 -10.90 4.78 2.30
N VAL A 105 -11.67 5.40 3.18
CA VAL A 105 -11.49 5.41 4.63
C VAL A 105 -11.65 3.99 5.23
N GLU A 106 -12.49 3.14 4.64
CA GLU A 106 -12.74 1.78 5.13
C GLU A 106 -11.56 0.85 4.80
N CYS A 107 -10.90 1.07 3.67
CA CYS A 107 -9.64 0.39 3.36
C CYS A 107 -8.55 0.74 4.40
N VAL A 108 -8.41 2.03 4.74
CA VAL A 108 -7.41 2.48 5.73
C VAL A 108 -7.70 1.92 7.12
N LEU A 109 -8.96 1.96 7.56
CA LEU A 109 -9.37 1.36 8.84
C LEU A 109 -9.01 -0.13 8.90
N ARG A 110 -9.33 -0.91 7.85
CA ARG A 110 -8.98 -2.34 7.79
C ARG A 110 -7.47 -2.59 7.88
N MET A 111 -6.64 -1.76 7.26
CA MET A 111 -5.18 -1.85 7.38
C MET A 111 -4.69 -1.58 8.81
N ILE A 112 -5.28 -0.59 9.49
CA ILE A 112 -4.97 -0.25 10.87
C ILE A 112 -5.36 -1.41 11.81
N GLU A 113 -6.56 -1.97 11.67
CA GLU A 113 -7.02 -3.12 12.46
C GLU A 113 -6.08 -4.33 12.32
N GLN A 114 -5.57 -4.58 11.11
CA GLN A 114 -4.58 -5.63 10.87
C GLN A 114 -3.24 -5.33 11.54
N PHE A 115 -2.79 -4.07 11.57
CA PHE A 115 -1.58 -3.67 12.30
C PHE A 115 -1.72 -3.94 13.80
N VAL A 116 -2.82 -3.48 14.40
CA VAL A 116 -3.11 -3.64 15.83
C VAL A 116 -3.19 -5.12 16.21
N SER A 117 -3.95 -5.90 15.44
CA SER A 117 -4.08 -7.35 15.64
C SER A 117 -2.73 -8.08 15.52
N SER A 118 -1.84 -7.59 14.66
CA SER A 118 -0.51 -8.19 14.45
C SER A 118 0.47 -7.83 15.58
N THR A 119 0.41 -6.62 16.14
CA THR A 119 1.30 -6.22 17.24
C THR A 119 0.93 -6.93 18.55
N GLU A 120 -0.36 -7.19 18.79
CA GLU A 120 -0.82 -7.94 19.97
C GLU A 120 -0.36 -9.41 19.95
N GLN A 121 -0.38 -10.05 18.78
CA GLN A 121 0.07 -11.43 18.62
C GLN A 121 1.60 -11.60 18.72
N ALA A 122 2.36 -10.55 18.42
CA ALA A 122 3.82 -10.58 18.51
C ALA A 122 4.35 -10.60 19.95
N GLY A 123 3.48 -10.60 20.98
CA GLY A 123 3.88 -10.73 22.38
C GLY A 123 4.70 -9.54 22.91
N VAL A 124 4.77 -8.44 22.15
CA VAL A 124 5.24 -7.16 22.66
C VAL A 124 4.11 -6.60 23.50
N VAL A 125 3.98 -7.09 24.73
CA VAL A 125 3.37 -6.30 25.79
C VAL A 125 4.28 -5.07 25.90
N PRO A 126 3.84 -3.85 25.54
CA PRO A 126 4.46 -2.71 26.13
C PRO A 126 4.00 -2.79 27.58
N SER A 127 4.86 -3.32 28.47
CA SER A 127 4.68 -3.08 29.89
C SER A 127 4.32 -1.60 30.04
N PRO A 128 3.27 -1.25 30.80
CA PRO A 128 2.94 0.16 31.00
C PRO A 128 4.22 0.82 31.46
N CYS A 129 4.69 1.81 30.70
CA CYS A 129 5.83 2.61 31.10
C CYS A 129 5.42 3.32 32.39
N ILE A 130 5.66 2.65 33.53
CA ILE A 130 5.83 3.33 34.80
C ILE A 130 7.13 4.09 34.61
N ILE A 131 7.01 5.34 34.17
CA ILE A 131 8.10 6.29 34.23
C ILE A 131 8.33 6.50 35.74
N GLU A 132 9.25 5.74 36.32
CA GLU A 132 9.87 6.15 37.57
C GLU A 132 10.54 7.49 37.31
N GLU A 133 10.02 8.54 37.96
CA GLU A 133 10.67 9.84 38.05
C GLU A 133 12.09 9.66 38.59
N GLY A 134 13.10 9.72 37.70
CA GLY A 134 14.48 9.92 38.11
C GLY A 134 15.54 9.19 37.29
N HIS A 135 15.78 9.62 36.06
CA HIS A 135 17.13 10.00 35.61
C HIS A 135 17.13 10.46 34.15
N LEU A 136 17.65 11.67 33.94
CA LEU A 136 18.08 12.23 32.66
C LEU A 136 18.93 11.24 31.83
N VAL A 137 18.48 10.92 30.61
CA VAL A 137 19.31 11.19 29.42
C VAL A 137 18.41 11.71 28.31
N LYS A 138 18.58 12.99 28.05
CA LYS A 138 18.23 13.71 26.83
C LYS A 138 19.11 13.16 25.70
N ASP A 139 18.54 12.34 24.82
CA ASP A 139 18.98 12.27 23.42
C ASP A 139 17.74 12.17 22.52
N GLY A 140 17.53 13.19 21.69
CA GLY A 140 16.30 13.43 20.92
C GLY A 140 16.18 12.59 19.64
N SER A 141 16.66 11.35 19.67
CA SER A 141 16.70 10.41 18.56
C SER A 141 16.86 9.01 19.15
N ASP A 142 16.06 8.04 18.69
CA ASP A 142 16.09 6.60 19.02
C ASP A 142 15.06 6.17 20.08
N LEU A 143 13.96 5.48 19.80
CA LEU A 143 13.43 4.81 18.61
C LEU A 143 11.91 5.01 18.69
N LEU A 144 11.28 5.68 17.71
CA LEU A 144 9.82 5.65 17.65
C LEU A 144 9.39 4.18 17.52
N THR A 145 8.60 3.70 18.47
CA THR A 145 8.05 2.34 18.38
C THR A 145 7.23 2.24 17.09
N PRO A 146 7.11 1.05 16.46
CA PRO A 146 6.23 0.87 15.31
C PRO A 146 4.81 1.41 15.58
N SER A 147 4.31 1.24 16.81
CA SER A 147 3.02 1.79 17.22
C SER A 147 3.00 3.32 17.19
N THR A 148 4.04 4.00 17.67
CA THR A 148 4.12 5.48 17.63
C THR A 148 4.25 6.01 16.20
N LEU A 149 4.98 5.31 15.32
CA LEU A 149 5.06 5.67 13.90
C LEU A 149 3.69 5.55 13.23
N VAL A 150 2.96 4.46 13.49
CA VAL A 150 1.62 4.27 12.95
C VAL A 150 0.63 5.29 13.54
N ALA A 151 0.70 5.60 14.83
CA ALA A 151 -0.14 6.64 15.44
C ALA A 151 0.06 7.99 14.73
N THR A 152 1.33 8.42 14.56
CA THR A 152 1.65 9.66 13.84
C THR A 152 1.15 9.65 12.39
N LEU A 153 1.26 8.50 11.71
CA LEU A 153 0.75 8.33 10.35
C LEU A 153 -0.78 8.45 10.29
N VAL A 154 -1.49 7.85 11.25
CA VAL A 154 -2.95 7.89 11.36
C VAL A 154 -3.43 9.29 11.73
N ASP A 155 -2.77 9.98 12.65
CA ASP A 155 -3.11 11.36 13.02
C ASP A 155 -2.90 12.30 11.81
N GLY A 156 -1.84 12.11 11.04
CA GLY A 156 -1.63 12.81 9.75
C GLY A 156 -2.70 12.47 8.72
N TYR A 157 -3.14 11.22 8.64
CA TYR A 157 -4.24 10.81 7.76
C TYR A 157 -5.57 11.46 8.17
N LEU A 158 -5.89 11.44 9.47
CA LEU A 158 -7.08 12.10 10.02
C LEU A 158 -7.09 13.59 9.70
N ALA A 159 -5.94 14.27 9.82
CA ALA A 159 -5.81 15.69 9.46
C ALA A 159 -6.10 15.94 7.97
N GLU A 160 -5.64 15.07 7.07
CA GLU A 160 -5.89 15.18 5.62
C GLU A 160 -7.36 14.89 5.24
N VAL A 161 -8.03 13.97 5.93
CA VAL A 161 -9.43 13.61 5.62
C VAL A 161 -10.47 14.44 6.38
N ALA A 162 -10.09 15.12 7.48
CA ALA A 162 -10.99 15.94 8.29
C ALA A 162 -11.77 17.02 7.51
N PRO A 163 -11.21 17.68 6.47
CA PRO A 163 -11.95 18.66 5.69
C PRO A 163 -13.03 18.07 4.77
N ASP A 164 -13.09 16.74 4.60
CA ASP A 164 -14.09 16.08 3.75
C ASP A 164 -15.48 16.12 4.42
N VAL A 165 -16.38 16.93 3.86
CA VAL A 165 -17.76 17.08 4.35
C VAL A 165 -18.59 15.79 4.27
N ASN A 166 -18.18 14.83 3.44
CA ASN A 166 -18.85 13.55 3.30
C ASN A 166 -18.34 12.51 4.33
N LEU A 167 -17.25 12.82 5.05
CA LEU A 167 -16.75 11.97 6.11
C LEU A 167 -17.63 12.08 7.36
N LYS A 168 -18.34 11.00 7.67
CA LYS A 168 -19.16 10.91 8.89
C LYS A 168 -18.28 10.86 10.14
N LEU A 169 -18.66 11.61 11.18
CA LEU A 169 -17.99 11.63 12.47
C LEU A 169 -17.72 10.23 13.03
N ALA A 170 -18.71 9.32 12.99
CA ALA A 170 -18.55 7.96 13.47
C ALA A 170 -17.41 7.18 12.78
N LYS A 171 -17.13 7.43 11.49
CA LYS A 171 -15.99 6.82 10.78
C LYS A 171 -14.65 7.42 11.20
N PHE A 172 -14.63 8.73 11.40
CA PHE A 172 -13.46 9.45 11.90
C PHE A 172 -13.07 8.95 13.31
N GLU A 173 -14.05 8.85 14.21
CA GLU A 173 -13.87 8.31 15.56
C GLU A 173 -13.40 6.86 15.52
N SER A 174 -13.95 6.04 14.62
CA SER A 174 -13.54 4.64 14.47
C SER A 174 -12.05 4.50 14.12
N ILE A 175 -11.51 5.39 13.28
CA ILE A 175 -10.08 5.40 12.96
C ILE A 175 -9.24 5.90 14.13
N ALA A 176 -9.66 7.00 14.76
CA ALA A 176 -8.93 7.58 15.88
C ALA A 176 -8.83 6.60 17.06
N ALA A 177 -9.92 5.88 17.34
CA ALA A 177 -10.01 4.89 18.42
C ALA A 177 -9.37 3.53 18.09
N ALA A 178 -9.06 3.25 16.82
CA ALA A 178 -8.42 1.98 16.43
C ALA A 178 -6.97 1.89 16.94
N ILE A 179 -6.29 3.03 17.14
CA ILE A 179 -4.92 3.07 17.66
C ILE A 179 -4.93 3.17 19.19
N PRO A 180 -4.22 2.28 19.92
CA PRO A 180 -4.14 2.33 21.37
C PRO A 180 -3.50 3.61 21.92
N ASP A 181 -3.97 4.08 23.08
CA ASP A 181 -3.50 5.33 23.70
C ASP A 181 -1.99 5.35 23.99
N TYR A 182 -1.41 4.21 24.37
CA TYR A 182 0.04 4.11 24.63
C TYR A 182 0.90 4.38 23.40
N ALA A 183 0.32 4.30 22.19
CA ALA A 183 1.01 4.62 20.95
C ALA A 183 1.21 6.14 20.77
N ARG A 184 0.50 6.97 21.54
CA ARG A 184 0.60 8.44 21.57
C ARG A 184 1.26 8.91 22.88
N PRO A 185 2.60 8.84 23.00
CA PRO A 185 3.31 9.21 24.23
C PRO A 185 3.28 10.72 24.54
N LEU A 186 2.98 11.55 23.54
CA LEU A 186 2.71 12.98 23.68
C LEU A 186 1.22 13.19 23.39
N ASP A 187 0.40 12.97 24.42
CA ASP A 187 -1.01 13.31 24.39
C ASP A 187 -1.14 14.84 24.37
N ASP A 188 -1.59 15.41 23.26
CA ASP A 188 -1.84 16.84 23.11
C ASP A 188 -3.25 17.24 23.58
N GLY A 189 -4.04 16.28 24.10
CA GLY A 189 -5.35 16.51 24.70
C GLY A 189 -6.44 16.88 23.69
N VAL A 190 -6.25 16.55 22.41
CA VAL A 190 -7.21 16.87 21.33
C VAL A 190 -8.25 15.77 21.12
N TYR A 191 -8.12 14.63 21.81
CA TYR A 191 -9.01 13.46 21.71
C TYR A 191 -9.61 13.04 23.05
#